data_AF-M4DMZ9-F1
#
_entry.id   AF-M4DMZ9-F1
#
_cell.length_a   1.000
_cell.length_b   1.000
_cell.length_c   1.000
_cell.angle_alpha   90.00
_cell.angle_beta   90.00
_cell.angle_gamma   90.00
#
_symmetry.space_group_name_H-M   'P 1'
#
loop_
_entity.id
_entity.type
_entity.pdbx_description
1 polymer ?
#
loop_
_entity_poly.entity_id
_entity_poly.type
_entity_poly.pdbx_seq_one_letter_code
_entity_poly.pdbx_strand_id
1 'polypeptide(L)' 'MTSLLEAEAALYADEGHSSFSIGEPVHNPPEADDGIPTRCFCGSEAAIATSYTRKDPGRLYYTCENRDDGG' A
#
# COMPACT_ATOMS: atom_id res chain seq x y z
N MET A 1 33.48 -27.72 -30.69
CA MET A 1 32.55 -26.60 -30.98
C MET A 1 31.22 -26.77 -30.23
N THR A 2 31.23 -27.34 -29.01
CA THR A 2 30.03 -27.54 -28.16
C THR A 2 30.05 -26.66 -26.92
N SER A 3 31.23 -26.16 -26.51
CA SER A 3 31.38 -25.39 -25.27
C SER A 3 30.61 -24.08 -25.21
N LEU A 4 30.34 -23.42 -26.35
CA LEU A 4 29.50 -22.21 -26.35
C LEU A 4 28.02 -22.57 -26.10
N LEU A 5 27.55 -23.67 -26.70
CA LEU A 5 26.17 -24.15 -26.51
C LEU A 5 25.92 -24.63 -25.07
N GLU A 6 26.91 -25.29 -24.48
CA GLU A 6 26.85 -25.76 -23.09
C GLU A 6 26.84 -24.59 -22.09
N ALA A 7 27.56 -23.50 -22.40
CA ALA A 7 27.56 -22.30 -21.57
C ALA A 7 26.21 -21.56 -21.59
N GLU A 8 25.56 -21.47 -22.75
CA GLU A 8 24.22 -20.87 -22.86
C GLU A 8 23.17 -21.70 -22.13
N ALA A 9 23.21 -23.04 -22.27
CA ALA A 9 22.29 -23.95 -21.59
C ALA A 9 22.38 -23.87 -20.05
N ALA A 10 23.57 -23.61 -19.51
CA ALA A 10 23.77 -23.44 -18.07
C ALA A 10 23.16 -22.14 -17.52
N LEU A 11 23.18 -21.05 -18.31
CA LEU A 11 22.58 -19.77 -17.93
C LEU A 11 21.05 -19.85 -17.85
N TYR A 12 20.40 -20.62 -18.75
CA TYR A 12 18.95 -20.83 -18.71
C TYR A 12 18.46 -21.77 -17.59
N ALA A 13 19.37 -22.46 -16.89
CA ALA A 13 19.01 -23.44 -15.85
C ALA A 13 18.91 -22.83 -14.43
N ASP A 14 19.41 -21.61 -14.20
CA ASP A 14 19.51 -20.98 -12.88
C ASP A 14 18.30 -20.07 -12.52
N GLU A 15 17.34 -19.93 -13.44
CA GLU A 15 16.18 -19.05 -13.31
C GLU A 15 15.17 -19.48 -12.22
N GLY A 16 15.42 -20.61 -11.53
CA GLY A 16 14.46 -21.32 -10.70
C GLY A 16 14.40 -20.91 -9.23
N HIS A 17 15.33 -20.11 -8.72
CA HIS A 17 15.36 -19.74 -7.30
C HIS A 17 14.95 -18.28 -7.10
N SER A 18 13.68 -17.99 -7.39
CA SER A 18 13.06 -16.83 -6.80
C SER A 18 12.81 -17.11 -5.31
N SER A 19 13.67 -16.58 -4.44
CA SER A 19 13.47 -16.59 -3.00
C SER A 19 12.36 -15.61 -2.60
N PHE A 20 11.17 -15.73 -3.21
CA PHE A 20 9.96 -15.19 -2.61
C PHE A 20 9.80 -15.93 -1.29
N SER A 21 10.40 -15.33 -0.25
CA SER A 21 9.95 -15.53 1.11
C SER A 21 8.45 -15.36 1.01
N ILE A 22 7.71 -16.40 1.36
CA ILE A 22 6.28 -16.28 1.64
C ILE A 22 6.27 -15.31 2.82
N GLY A 23 6.26 -14.02 2.53
CA GLY A 23 6.11 -12.97 3.52
C GLY A 23 4.90 -13.38 4.33
N GLU A 24 5.00 -13.20 5.65
CA GLU A 24 3.92 -13.44 6.60
C GLU A 24 2.58 -13.11 5.96
N PRO A 25 1.52 -13.91 6.22
CA PRO A 25 0.21 -13.67 5.63
C PRO A 25 -0.09 -12.20 5.81
N VAL A 26 -0.11 -11.45 4.69
CA VAL A 26 -0.47 -10.04 4.71
C VAL A 26 -1.86 -10.07 5.29
N HIS A 27 -1.99 -9.63 6.54
CA HIS A 27 -3.27 -9.45 7.18
C HIS A 27 -3.95 -8.36 6.36
N ASN A 28 -4.64 -8.78 5.31
CA ASN A 28 -5.52 -7.90 4.58
C ASN A 28 -6.52 -7.45 5.64
N PRO A 29 -6.55 -6.15 5.99
CA PRO A 29 -7.54 -5.68 6.94
C PRO A 29 -8.92 -6.14 6.44
N PRO A 30 -9.84 -6.48 7.35
CA PRO A 30 -11.17 -6.98 6.97
C PRO A 30 -11.71 -6.09 5.86
N GLU A 31 -12.28 -6.68 4.79
CA GLU A 31 -12.80 -5.96 3.63
C GLU A 31 -13.52 -4.72 4.13
N ALA A 32 -12.82 -3.59 4.03
CA ALA A 32 -13.26 -2.37 4.68
C ALA A 32 -14.53 -2.04 3.93
N ASP A 33 -15.66 -2.01 4.67
CA ASP A 33 -16.94 -1.48 4.19
C ASP A 33 -16.65 -0.42 3.12
N ASP A 34 -17.00 -0.70 1.86
CA ASP A 34 -16.72 0.16 0.69
C ASP A 34 -17.35 1.58 0.84
N GLY A 35 -17.97 1.84 1.99
CA GLY A 35 -18.32 3.15 2.48
C GLY A 35 -17.13 4.07 2.76
N ILE A 36 -17.49 5.29 3.16
CA ILE A 36 -16.52 6.35 3.44
C ILE A 36 -15.79 6.01 4.75
N PRO A 37 -14.44 6.00 4.76
CA PRO A 37 -13.69 5.64 5.96
C PRO A 37 -13.95 6.63 7.09
N THR A 38 -14.58 6.13 8.16
CA THR A 38 -14.88 6.90 9.38
C THR A 38 -13.77 6.80 10.43
N ARG A 39 -12.80 5.90 10.23
CA ARG A 39 -11.65 5.69 11.13
C ARG A 39 -10.35 6.03 10.44
N CYS A 40 -9.49 6.77 11.12
CA CYS A 40 -8.18 7.13 10.61
C CYS A 40 -7.18 5.97 10.78
N PHE A 41 -6.11 5.97 9.99
CA PHE A 41 -5.03 4.99 10.08
C PHE A 41 -4.28 5.01 11.41
N CYS A 42 -4.30 6.12 12.16
CA CYS A 42 -3.77 6.19 13.53
C CYS A 42 -4.64 5.43 14.55
N GLY A 43 -5.84 4.97 14.16
CA GLY A 43 -6.74 4.21 15.01
C GLY A 43 -7.87 5.02 15.65
N SER A 44 -7.81 6.36 15.63
CA SER A 44 -8.88 7.24 16.12
C SER A 44 -9.99 7.46 15.08
N GLU A 45 -11.13 8.00 15.52
CA GLU A 45 -12.19 8.44 14.60
C GLU A 45 -11.71 9.59 13.71
N ALA A 46 -12.15 9.57 12.46
CA ALA A 46 -11.85 10.63 11.51
C ALA A 46 -12.64 11.89 11.86
N ALA A 47 -11.94 13.01 11.99
CA ALA A 47 -12.55 14.32 12.22
C ALA A 47 -13.15 14.88 10.92
N ILE A 48 -14.24 15.65 11.02
CA ILE A 48 -14.84 16.34 9.88
C ILE A 48 -14.32 17.79 9.85
N ALA A 49 -13.69 18.18 8.75
CA ALA A 49 -13.18 19.52 8.51
C ALA A 49 -13.91 20.21 7.36
N THR A 50 -13.93 21.55 7.37
CA THR A 50 -14.53 22.37 6.32
C THR A 50 -13.46 22.92 5.39
N SER A 51 -13.62 22.72 4.08
CA SER A 51 -12.75 23.32 3.07
C SER A 51 -13.07 24.81 2.91
N TYR A 52 -12.04 25.63 3.03
CA TYR A 52 -12.10 27.07 2.76
C TYR A 52 -11.41 27.44 1.45
N THR A 53 -11.08 26.45 0.61
CA THR A 53 -10.44 26.70 -0.68
C THR A 53 -11.42 27.38 -1.64
N ARG A 54 -10.91 28.21 -2.56
CA ARG A 54 -11.75 28.86 -3.59
C ARG A 54 -12.47 27.86 -4.49
N LYS A 55 -11.89 26.67 -4.69
CA LYS A 55 -12.45 25.63 -5.55
C LYS A 55 -13.66 24.96 -4.92
N ASP A 56 -13.63 24.77 -3.60
CA ASP A 56 -14.63 23.99 -2.86
C ASP A 56 -14.96 24.66 -1.51
N PRO A 57 -15.51 25.88 -1.50
CA PRO A 57 -15.82 26.58 -0.26
C PRO A 57 -17.00 25.90 0.46
N GLY A 58 -16.82 25.59 1.74
CA GLY A 58 -17.85 24.97 2.59
C GLY A 58 -17.95 23.45 2.46
N ARG A 59 -17.15 22.79 1.60
CA ARG A 59 -17.19 21.33 1.46
C ARG A 59 -16.62 20.65 2.70
N LEU A 60 -17.37 19.72 3.29
CA LEU A 60 -16.90 18.90 4.39
C LEU A 60 -16.03 17.74 3.90
N TYR A 61 -14.98 17.39 4.63
CA TYR A 61 -14.12 16.24 4.35
C TYR A 61 -13.58 15.61 5.64
N TYR A 62 -13.29 14.32 5.59
CA TYR A 62 -12.71 13.58 6.71
C TYR A 62 -11.19 13.79 6.79
N THR A 63 -10.66 13.95 7.99
CA THR A 63 -9.23 14.17 8.26
C THR A 63 -8.80 13.53 9.58
N CYS A 64 -7.48 13.41 9.78
CA CYS A 64 -6.92 12.92 11.05
C CYS A 64 -6.88 14.04 12.07
N GLU A 65 -7.28 13.78 13.31
CA GLU A 65 -7.12 14.72 14.43
C GLU A 65 -5.64 14.96 14.74
N ASN A 66 -4.83 13.89 14.73
CA ASN A 66 -3.39 13.95 14.99
C ASN A 66 -2.54 14.38 13.78
N ARG A 67 -3.15 15.02 12.76
CA ARG A 67 -2.41 15.48 11.56
C ARG A 67 -1.23 16.38 11.93
N ASP A 68 -1.42 17.22 12.94
CA ASP A 68 -0.45 18.23 13.34
C ASP A 68 0.48 17.75 14.47
N ASP A 69 0.23 16.56 15.02
CA ASP A 69 0.97 16.00 16.17
C ASP A 69 2.27 15.27 15.79
N GLY A 70 2.64 15.23 14.50
CA GLY A 70 3.95 14.79 14.02
C GLY A 70 4.46 13.47 14.63
N GLY A 71 3.98 12.34 14.11
CA GLY A 71 4.46 11.00 14.48
C GLY A 71 5.90 10.72 14.06
#